data_AF-A0A094FMB8-F1
#
_entry.id   AF-A0A094FMB8-F1
#
_cell.length_a   1.000
_cell.length_b   1.000
_cell.length_c   1.000
_cell.angle_alpha   90.00
_cell.angle_beta   90.00
_cell.angle_gamma   90.00
#
_symmetry.space_group_name_H-M   'P 1'
#
loop_
_entity.id
_entity.type
_entity.pdbx_description
1 polymer ?
#
loop_
_entity_poly.entity_id
_entity_poly.type
_entity_poly.pdbx_seq_one_letter_code
_entity_poly.pdbx_strand_id
1 'polypeptide(L)'
;MLVDSVIPQYTKQSSLLPTATAHPSVAPIPSVIPDLPIYQEMGHSGLVTLWAVFVIMLLSTLAFISMAWRVPVEKRVFHIMMTFITAFATISYFGMATGGGATFVHSLASKCHKHDPSHRLDVFRQVFWARYVDWSLTTPLLLLNLAFLAGLNGADIIVAVVADVVMVLTGLLTALGETRVQRWGFYIFSWLAYLVVVYQLVVRGRRNAANRGAGTARIFSSIGGFILILWTVYPIIWALGVGKLKLSVDSEIIWYAVLDVFAKPVFGLWLLATNARSSTAPTIEGFWSHGLNNEGSLRLDNDEGA
;
A
#
# COMPACT_ATOMS: atom_id res chain seq x y z
N MET A 1 -52.71 -41.29 -38.02
CA MET A 1 -52.32 -41.92 -36.74
C MET A 1 -52.00 -40.75 -35.81
N LEU A 2 -53.01 -40.25 -35.07
CA LEU A 2 -53.23 -40.55 -33.63
C LEU A 2 -51.99 -40.09 -32.82
N VAL A 3 -52.05 -39.13 -31.89
CA VAL A 3 -52.92 -39.11 -30.68
C VAL A 3 -52.97 -37.69 -30.08
N ASP A 4 -54.17 -37.26 -29.69
CA ASP A 4 -54.46 -36.13 -28.80
C ASP A 4 -54.03 -36.39 -27.34
N SER A 5 -53.75 -35.32 -26.58
CA SER A 5 -54.56 -34.89 -25.42
C SER A 5 -53.72 -34.11 -24.39
N VAL A 6 -54.21 -32.93 -23.97
CA VAL A 6 -54.78 -32.65 -22.64
C VAL A 6 -55.14 -31.15 -22.57
N ILE A 7 -56.44 -30.88 -22.43
CA ILE A 7 -57.08 -29.61 -22.02
C ILE A 7 -57.11 -29.62 -20.46
N PRO A 8 -56.98 -28.49 -19.71
CA PRO A 8 -58.20 -27.71 -19.45
C PRO A 8 -58.14 -26.22 -19.05
N GLN A 9 -59.34 -25.64 -19.24
CA GLN A 9 -60.00 -24.54 -18.52
C GLN A 9 -60.04 -23.15 -19.18
N TYR A 10 -61.16 -22.91 -19.87
CA TYR A 10 -61.69 -21.58 -20.15
C TYR A 10 -62.29 -20.98 -18.87
N THR A 11 -61.72 -19.89 -18.37
CA THR A 11 -62.39 -19.02 -17.39
C THR A 11 -62.99 -17.82 -18.12
N LYS A 12 -64.32 -17.68 -18.05
CA LYS A 12 -65.08 -16.50 -18.51
C LYS A 12 -64.55 -15.23 -17.83
N GLN A 13 -64.03 -14.28 -18.59
CA GLN A 13 -63.87 -12.90 -18.11
C GLN A 13 -65.24 -12.20 -18.18
N SER A 14 -65.82 -11.96 -17.00
CA SER A 14 -66.99 -11.09 -16.82
C SER A 14 -66.57 -9.64 -17.06
N SER A 15 -67.22 -8.96 -18.01
CA SER A 15 -67.08 -7.52 -18.21
C SER A 15 -67.80 -6.77 -17.09
N LEU A 16 -67.05 -6.21 -16.14
CA LEU A 16 -67.58 -5.21 -15.21
C LEU A 16 -67.10 -3.83 -15.68
N LEU A 17 -68.05 -2.99 -16.05
CA LEU A 17 -67.85 -1.56 -16.34
C LEU A 17 -67.22 -0.85 -15.13
N PRO A 18 -66.28 0.08 -15.33
CA PRO A 18 -65.74 0.86 -14.23
C PRO A 18 -66.73 1.94 -13.79
N THR A 19 -67.20 1.84 -12.54
CA THR A 19 -67.90 2.93 -11.87
C THR A 19 -66.89 4.03 -11.54
N ALA A 20 -67.09 5.22 -12.11
CA ALA A 20 -66.29 6.39 -11.81
C ALA A 20 -66.60 6.92 -10.40
N THR A 21 -65.64 6.79 -9.48
CA THR A 21 -65.52 7.62 -8.28
C THR A 21 -64.12 8.22 -8.25
N ALA A 22 -63.92 9.30 -9.00
CA ALA A 22 -62.72 10.11 -8.93
C ALA A 22 -62.76 10.98 -7.67
N HIS A 23 -62.24 10.46 -6.56
CA HIS A 23 -61.63 11.33 -5.56
C HIS A 23 -60.18 11.58 -6.01
N PRO A 24 -59.69 12.83 -6.05
CA PRO A 24 -58.28 13.07 -6.27
C PRO A 24 -57.54 12.57 -5.02
N SER A 25 -57.11 11.31 -5.06
CA SER A 25 -56.16 10.79 -4.09
C SER A 25 -54.87 11.56 -4.32
N VAL A 26 -54.65 12.60 -3.51
CA VAL A 26 -53.34 13.25 -3.41
C VAL A 26 -52.37 12.12 -3.14
N ALA A 27 -51.46 11.86 -4.08
CA ALA A 27 -50.45 10.82 -3.91
C ALA A 27 -49.81 11.01 -2.53
N PRO A 28 -49.66 9.95 -1.71
CA PRO A 28 -49.00 10.09 -0.43
C PRO A 28 -47.63 10.71 -0.68
N ILE A 29 -47.36 11.87 -0.08
CA ILE A 29 -46.01 12.44 -0.07
C ILE A 29 -45.11 11.33 0.50
N PRO A 30 -44.02 10.94 -0.17
CA PRO A 30 -43.10 9.95 0.38
C PRO A 30 -42.68 10.40 1.77
N SER A 31 -43.14 9.70 2.81
CA SER A 31 -42.87 10.06 4.21
C SER A 31 -41.40 9.85 4.61
N VAL A 32 -40.60 9.25 3.72
CA VAL A 32 -39.17 9.02 3.89
C VAL A 32 -38.44 9.89 2.88
N ILE A 33 -37.88 11.00 3.35
CA ILE A 33 -36.93 11.80 2.59
C ILE A 33 -35.67 10.95 2.44
N PRO A 34 -35.18 10.66 1.22
CA PRO A 34 -33.93 9.94 1.03
C PRO A 34 -32.79 10.68 1.73
N ASP A 35 -31.99 9.96 2.52
CA ASP A 35 -30.78 10.54 3.11
C ASP A 35 -29.85 11.02 1.99
N LEU A 36 -29.35 12.26 2.11
CA LEU A 36 -28.37 12.82 1.17
C LEU A 36 -27.04 12.03 1.26
N PRO A 37 -26.33 11.85 0.14
CA PRO A 37 -25.04 11.18 0.15
C PRO A 37 -24.02 11.97 0.98
N ILE A 38 -23.24 11.27 1.79
CA ILE A 38 -22.19 11.88 2.62
C ILE A 38 -20.84 11.77 1.89
N TYR A 39 -20.19 12.91 1.71
CA TYR A 39 -18.82 12.97 1.24
C TYR A 39 -17.86 13.00 2.44
N GLN A 40 -16.94 12.05 2.48
CA GLN A 40 -15.82 12.05 3.43
C GLN A 40 -14.57 12.47 2.66
N GLU A 41 -14.15 13.70 2.89
CA GLU A 41 -12.98 14.31 2.24
C GLU A 41 -11.92 14.70 3.26
N MET A 42 -10.73 15.00 2.74
CA MET A 42 -9.63 15.55 3.51
C MET A 42 -10.00 16.94 4.04
N GLY A 43 -9.77 17.15 5.33
CA GLY A 43 -9.85 18.44 6.00
C GLY A 43 -8.49 19.13 6.11
N HIS A 44 -8.46 20.20 6.88
CA HIS A 44 -7.26 21.02 7.06
C HIS A 44 -6.08 20.24 7.66
N SER A 45 -6.35 19.38 8.65
CA SER A 45 -5.30 18.60 9.33
C SER A 45 -4.63 17.60 8.39
N GLY A 46 -5.41 16.94 7.52
CA GLY A 46 -4.89 16.06 6.47
C GLY A 46 -4.02 16.82 5.49
N LEU A 47 -4.47 17.98 5.02
CA LEU A 47 -3.74 18.82 4.07
C LEU A 47 -2.38 19.28 4.62
N VAL A 48 -2.38 19.83 5.84
CA VAL A 48 -1.14 20.26 6.51
C VAL A 48 -0.18 19.09 6.69
N THR A 49 -0.69 17.91 7.03
CA THR A 49 0.12 16.71 7.19
C THR A 49 0.78 16.29 5.87
N LEU A 50 0.04 16.31 4.75
CA LEU A 50 0.60 15.95 3.45
C LEU A 50 1.75 16.89 3.05
N TRP A 51 1.58 18.20 3.25
CA TRP A 51 2.64 19.18 3.00
C TRP A 51 3.84 19.01 3.93
N ALA A 52 3.61 18.75 5.22
CA ALA A 52 4.68 18.51 6.18
C ALA A 52 5.53 17.29 5.78
N VAL A 53 4.89 16.18 5.42
CA VAL A 53 5.60 14.97 4.99
C VAL A 53 6.28 15.15 3.64
N PHE A 54 5.68 15.89 2.70
CA PHE A 54 6.35 16.26 1.45
C PHE A 54 7.71 16.92 1.73
N VAL A 55 7.75 17.91 2.64
CA VAL A 55 9.01 18.60 3.01
C VAL A 55 9.98 17.62 3.66
N ILE A 56 9.53 16.77 4.58
CA ILE A 56 10.38 15.75 5.23
C ILE A 56 11.00 14.80 4.19
N MET A 57 10.19 14.30 3.24
CA MET A 57 10.67 13.39 2.19
C MET A 57 11.67 14.09 1.27
N LEU A 58 11.38 15.32 0.86
CA LEU A 58 12.27 16.12 0.00
C LEU A 58 13.63 16.36 0.66
N LEU A 59 13.63 16.81 1.92
CA LEU A 59 14.86 17.03 2.68
C LEU A 59 15.63 15.72 2.87
N SER A 60 14.93 14.61 3.08
CA SER A 60 15.55 13.28 3.20
C SER A 60 16.18 12.82 1.89
N THR A 61 15.53 13.08 0.75
CA THR A 61 16.11 12.82 -0.58
C THR A 61 17.40 13.59 -0.78
N LEU A 62 17.41 14.90 -0.49
CA LEU A 62 18.63 15.72 -0.57
C LEU A 62 19.73 15.22 0.37
N ALA A 63 19.37 14.80 1.58
CA ALA A 63 20.30 14.23 2.54
C ALA A 63 20.91 12.91 2.04
N PHE A 64 20.11 12.00 1.49
CA PHE A 64 20.60 10.72 0.96
C PHE A 64 21.46 10.90 -0.30
N ILE A 65 21.16 11.87 -1.16
CA ILE A 65 22.03 12.26 -2.28
C ILE A 65 23.39 12.74 -1.75
N SER A 66 23.38 13.66 -0.78
CA SER A 66 24.60 14.20 -0.17
C SER A 66 25.44 13.10 0.49
N MET A 67 24.81 12.16 1.19
CA MET A 67 25.48 11.00 1.77
C MET A 67 26.05 10.07 0.68
N ALA A 68 25.31 9.82 -0.40
CA ALA A 68 25.78 8.98 -1.50
C ALA A 68 27.06 9.51 -2.15
N TRP A 69 27.15 10.83 -2.36
CA TRP A 69 28.34 11.46 -2.95
C TRP A 69 29.61 11.32 -2.11
N ARG A 70 29.47 11.13 -0.78
CA ARG A 70 30.60 10.97 0.15
C ARG A 70 31.13 9.54 0.25
N VAL A 71 30.52 8.60 -0.45
CA VAL A 71 30.87 7.16 -0.39
C VAL A 71 31.41 6.72 -1.77
N PRO A 72 32.37 5.78 -1.87
CA PRO A 72 32.81 5.22 -3.15
C PRO A 72 31.67 4.54 -3.92
N VAL A 73 31.70 4.56 -5.25
CA VAL A 73 30.61 4.09 -6.13
C VAL A 73 30.14 2.67 -5.79
N GLU A 74 31.08 1.77 -5.54
CA GLU A 74 30.84 0.36 -5.20
C GLU A 74 29.96 0.16 -3.94
N LYS A 75 29.94 1.14 -3.03
CA LYS A 75 29.19 1.10 -1.76
C LYS A 75 27.92 1.98 -1.78
N ARG A 76 27.61 2.62 -2.91
CA ARG A 76 26.47 3.55 -3.04
C ARG A 76 25.12 2.88 -3.20
N VAL A 77 25.07 1.58 -3.52
CA VAL A 77 23.81 0.87 -3.86
C VAL A 77 22.70 1.09 -2.83
N PHE A 78 22.99 0.94 -1.52
CA PHE A 78 22.00 1.22 -0.45
C PHE A 78 21.56 2.70 -0.43
N HIS A 79 22.48 3.65 -0.63
CA HIS A 79 22.19 5.08 -0.64
C HIS A 79 21.31 5.46 -1.85
N ILE A 80 21.58 4.87 -3.01
CA ILE A 80 20.82 5.09 -4.24
C ILE A 80 19.39 4.57 -4.07
N MET A 81 19.21 3.36 -3.54
CA MET A 81 17.87 2.83 -3.26
C MET A 81 17.11 3.71 -2.25
N MET A 82 17.76 4.17 -1.17
CA MET A 82 17.11 5.07 -0.21
C MET A 82 16.77 6.44 -0.79
N THR A 83 17.61 6.95 -1.70
CA THR A 83 17.33 8.18 -2.45
C THR A 83 16.07 8.02 -3.29
N PHE A 84 15.96 6.94 -4.08
CA PHE A 84 14.76 6.68 -4.87
C PHE A 84 13.52 6.46 -4.01
N ILE A 85 13.64 5.76 -2.88
CA ILE A 85 12.52 5.56 -1.94
C ILE A 85 11.95 6.91 -1.49
N THR A 86 12.80 7.84 -1.06
CA THR A 86 12.34 9.17 -0.62
C THR A 86 11.94 10.08 -1.77
N ALA A 87 12.54 9.93 -2.96
CA ALA A 87 12.17 10.70 -4.14
C ALA A 87 10.76 10.34 -4.64
N PHE A 88 10.43 9.05 -4.74
CA PHE A 88 9.07 8.61 -5.09
C PHE A 88 8.06 9.07 -4.05
N ALA A 89 8.39 8.96 -2.77
CA ALA A 89 7.56 9.47 -1.69
C ALA A 89 7.34 10.99 -1.81
N THR A 90 8.40 11.76 -2.11
CA THR A 90 8.31 13.21 -2.32
C THR A 90 7.31 13.55 -3.43
N ILE A 91 7.40 12.87 -4.58
CA ILE A 91 6.49 13.09 -5.71
C ILE A 91 5.05 12.71 -5.33
N SER A 92 4.87 11.57 -4.64
CA SER A 92 3.54 11.11 -4.23
C SER A 92 2.88 12.04 -3.22
N TYR A 93 3.60 12.46 -2.18
CA TYR A 93 3.09 13.41 -1.18
C TYR A 93 2.79 14.78 -1.80
N PHE A 94 3.61 15.27 -2.73
CA PHE A 94 3.31 16.47 -3.50
C PHE A 94 2.03 16.33 -4.33
N GLY A 95 1.88 15.20 -5.04
CA GLY A 95 0.69 14.90 -5.82
C GLY A 95 -0.58 14.87 -4.96
N MET A 96 -0.54 14.18 -3.82
CA MET A 96 -1.66 14.13 -2.88
C MET A 96 -1.97 15.50 -2.25
N ALA A 97 -0.95 16.29 -1.89
CA ALA A 97 -1.12 17.61 -1.27
C ALA A 97 -1.71 18.66 -2.22
N THR A 98 -1.45 18.53 -3.52
CA THR A 98 -1.98 19.41 -4.58
C THR A 98 -3.38 19.02 -5.06
N GLY A 99 -3.98 17.95 -4.48
CA GLY A 99 -5.30 17.45 -4.85
C GLY A 99 -5.28 16.41 -5.98
N GLY A 100 -4.11 16.07 -6.52
CA GLY A 100 -3.93 14.93 -7.41
C GLY A 100 -3.92 13.59 -6.66
N GLY A 101 -3.98 12.48 -7.38
CA GLY A 101 -3.73 11.17 -6.78
C GLY A 101 -4.82 10.65 -5.83
N ALA A 102 -6.02 11.25 -5.85
CA ALA A 102 -7.17 10.84 -5.07
C ALA A 102 -8.40 10.62 -5.96
N THR A 103 -9.33 9.79 -5.50
CA THR A 103 -10.66 9.58 -6.11
C THR A 103 -11.69 9.35 -5.02
N PHE A 104 -12.98 9.54 -5.32
CA PHE A 104 -14.06 9.19 -4.42
C PHE A 104 -14.54 7.77 -4.72
N VAL A 105 -14.56 6.92 -3.68
CA VAL A 105 -15.04 5.54 -3.79
C VAL A 105 -16.32 5.39 -2.99
N HIS A 106 -17.34 4.84 -3.64
CA HIS A 106 -18.64 4.58 -3.02
C HIS A 106 -18.55 3.46 -1.98
N SER A 107 -19.22 3.67 -0.84
CA SER A 107 -19.32 2.73 0.27
C SER A 107 -20.70 2.82 0.90
N LEU A 108 -21.29 1.67 1.22
CA LEU A 108 -22.56 1.61 1.95
C LEU A 108 -22.29 1.55 3.46
N ALA A 109 -22.69 2.60 4.19
CA ALA A 109 -22.69 2.60 5.65
C ALA A 109 -24.08 2.19 6.17
N SER A 110 -24.12 1.36 7.21
CA SER A 110 -25.37 1.02 7.91
C SER A 110 -25.44 1.87 9.17
N LYS A 111 -26.38 2.83 9.23
CA LYS A 111 -26.71 3.50 10.49
C LYS A 111 -27.74 2.65 11.21
N CYS A 112 -27.38 2.08 12.35
CA CYS A 112 -28.33 1.45 13.25
C CYS A 112 -28.56 2.38 14.43
N HIS A 113 -29.66 3.14 14.42
CA HIS A 113 -30.12 3.81 15.63
C HIS A 113 -30.96 2.84 16.45
N LYS A 114 -30.89 2.95 17.78
CA LYS A 114 -31.51 2.01 18.72
C LYS A 114 -33.04 1.86 18.56
N HIS A 115 -33.67 2.79 17.84
CA HIS A 115 -35.12 2.87 17.64
C HIS A 115 -35.56 3.13 16.18
N ASP A 116 -34.64 3.06 15.20
CA ASP A 116 -34.94 3.30 13.78
C ASP A 116 -34.49 2.08 12.96
N PRO A 117 -35.30 1.56 12.01
CA PRO A 117 -34.83 0.56 11.05
C PRO A 117 -33.48 0.95 10.43
N SER A 118 -32.64 -0.04 10.15
CA SER A 118 -31.31 0.19 9.58
C SER A 118 -31.43 0.83 8.20
N HIS A 119 -31.21 2.14 8.11
CA HIS A 119 -31.12 2.84 6.83
C HIS A 119 -29.71 2.67 6.25
N ARG A 120 -29.64 2.40 4.95
CA ARG A 120 -28.39 2.36 4.20
C ARG A 120 -28.07 3.78 3.75
N LEU A 121 -26.87 4.22 4.09
CA LEU A 121 -26.38 5.54 3.77
C LEU A 121 -25.27 5.42 2.73
N ASP A 122 -25.42 6.15 1.63
CA ASP A 122 -24.40 6.27 0.61
C ASP A 122 -23.28 7.19 1.09
N VAL A 123 -22.06 6.65 1.17
CA VAL A 123 -20.87 7.39 1.58
C VAL A 123 -19.85 7.36 0.45
N PHE A 124 -19.46 8.54 -0.02
CA PHE A 124 -18.36 8.71 -0.98
C PHE A 124 -17.11 9.12 -0.20
N ARG A 125 -16.16 8.19 -0.07
CA ARG A 125 -14.92 8.44 0.68
C ARG A 125 -13.79 8.76 -0.28
N GLN A 126 -13.07 9.83 0.00
CA GLN A 126 -11.84 10.18 -0.70
C GLN A 126 -10.75 9.15 -0.37
N VAL A 127 -10.27 8.46 -1.40
CA VAL A 127 -9.22 7.45 -1.35
C VAL A 127 -8.03 7.96 -2.14
N PHE A 128 -6.88 8.07 -1.48
CA PHE A 128 -5.63 8.52 -2.08
C PHE A 128 -4.92 7.35 -2.74
N TRP A 129 -5.23 7.05 -4.00
CA TRP A 129 -4.64 5.93 -4.73
C TRP A 129 -3.14 6.14 -5.04
N ALA A 130 -2.65 7.37 -5.09
CA ALA A 130 -1.24 7.69 -5.33
C ALA A 130 -0.30 7.08 -4.27
N ARG A 131 -0.78 6.84 -3.04
CA ARG A 131 0.00 6.12 -2.01
C ARG A 131 0.36 4.71 -2.44
N TYR A 132 -0.52 4.02 -3.13
CA TYR A 132 -0.27 2.65 -3.58
C TYR A 132 0.71 2.61 -4.76
N VAL A 133 0.69 3.64 -5.61
CA VAL A 133 1.71 3.80 -6.65
C VAL A 133 3.08 4.03 -6.02
N ASP A 134 3.18 4.92 -5.02
CA ASP A 134 4.40 5.09 -4.23
C ASP A 134 4.87 3.77 -3.60
N TRP A 135 3.99 3.09 -2.89
CA TRP A 135 4.32 1.83 -2.22
C TRP A 135 4.78 0.78 -3.23
N SER A 136 4.14 0.67 -4.40
CA SER A 136 4.51 -0.32 -5.43
C SER A 136 5.93 -0.14 -5.98
N LEU A 137 6.52 1.05 -5.80
CA LEU A 137 7.90 1.36 -6.18
C LEU A 137 8.84 1.33 -4.97
N THR A 138 8.40 1.83 -3.82
CA THR A 138 9.25 2.01 -2.65
C THR A 138 9.38 0.77 -1.77
N THR A 139 8.34 -0.05 -1.65
CA THR A 139 8.41 -1.29 -0.87
C THR A 139 9.31 -2.34 -1.52
N PRO A 140 9.37 -2.51 -2.86
CA PRO A 140 10.36 -3.39 -3.48
C PRO A 140 11.79 -2.91 -3.27
N LEU A 141 12.04 -1.60 -3.40
CA LEU A 141 13.37 -1.02 -3.14
C LEU A 141 13.79 -1.21 -1.68
N LEU A 142 12.86 -1.08 -0.74
CA LEU A 142 13.12 -1.34 0.68
C LEU A 142 13.45 -2.82 0.91
N LEU A 143 12.71 -3.74 0.29
CA LEU A 143 13.01 -5.17 0.36
C LEU A 143 14.35 -5.52 -0.27
N LEU A 144 14.74 -4.88 -1.37
CA LEU A 144 16.06 -5.06 -1.96
C LEU A 144 17.18 -4.65 -0.98
N ASN A 145 17.02 -3.54 -0.25
CA ASN A 145 17.96 -3.18 0.82
C ASN A 145 18.09 -4.30 1.86
N LEU A 146 16.98 -4.85 2.36
CA LEU A 146 17.00 -5.93 3.34
C LEU A 146 17.55 -7.24 2.76
N ALA A 147 17.22 -7.57 1.52
CA ALA A 147 17.64 -8.78 0.85
C ALA A 147 19.15 -8.78 0.58
N PHE A 148 19.71 -7.64 0.16
CA PHE A 148 21.15 -7.47 -0.02
C PHE A 148 21.88 -7.51 1.32
N LEU A 149 21.32 -6.90 2.37
CA LEU A 149 21.87 -6.97 3.72
C LEU A 149 21.94 -8.43 4.24
N ALA A 150 20.90 -9.22 3.99
CA ALA A 150 20.87 -10.64 4.35
C ALA A 150 21.71 -11.54 3.44
N GLY A 151 22.05 -11.09 2.23
CA GLY A 151 22.65 -11.95 1.19
C GLY A 151 21.67 -13.01 0.68
N LEU A 152 20.43 -12.61 0.36
CA LEU A 152 19.48 -13.48 -0.33
C LEU A 152 19.94 -13.75 -1.77
N ASN A 153 19.65 -14.95 -2.28
CA ASN A 153 19.91 -15.28 -3.69
C ASN A 153 18.86 -14.62 -4.61
N GLY A 154 19.14 -14.58 -5.92
CA GLY A 154 18.27 -13.92 -6.90
C GLY A 154 16.84 -14.50 -6.95
N ALA A 155 16.67 -15.81 -6.79
CA ALA A 155 15.34 -16.42 -6.79
C ALA A 155 14.51 -15.98 -5.57
N ASP A 156 15.14 -15.91 -4.39
CA ASP A 156 14.50 -15.43 -3.17
C ASP A 156 14.10 -13.97 -3.27
N ILE A 157 14.98 -13.15 -3.86
CA ILE A 157 14.74 -11.73 -4.14
C ILE A 157 13.54 -11.57 -5.08
N ILE A 158 13.49 -12.30 -6.20
CA ILE A 158 12.39 -12.21 -7.17
C ILE A 158 11.07 -12.58 -6.49
N VAL A 159 11.03 -13.67 -5.72
CA VAL A 159 9.82 -14.09 -5.00
C VAL A 159 9.39 -13.02 -3.98
N ALA A 160 10.33 -12.45 -3.23
CA ALA A 160 10.02 -11.40 -2.25
C ALA A 160 9.45 -10.13 -2.92
N VAL A 161 10.10 -9.66 -4.00
CA VAL A 161 9.69 -8.46 -4.74
C VAL A 161 8.34 -8.66 -5.44
N VAL A 162 8.13 -9.80 -6.11
CA VAL A 162 6.85 -10.06 -6.79
C VAL A 162 5.72 -10.20 -5.77
N ALA A 163 5.95 -10.90 -4.65
CA ALA A 163 4.96 -10.99 -3.58
C ALA A 163 4.62 -9.61 -3.00
N ASP A 164 5.61 -8.75 -2.83
CA ASP A 164 5.42 -7.37 -2.35
C ASP A 164 4.60 -6.51 -3.32
N VAL A 165 4.91 -6.56 -4.62
CA VAL A 165 4.11 -5.85 -5.64
C VAL A 165 2.68 -6.38 -5.65
N VAL A 166 2.47 -7.71 -5.58
CA VAL A 166 1.13 -8.29 -5.48
C VAL A 166 0.41 -7.81 -4.22
N MET A 167 1.10 -7.77 -3.08
CA MET A 167 0.55 -7.26 -1.82
C MET A 167 0.05 -5.82 -1.98
N VAL A 168 0.85 -4.92 -2.56
CA VAL A 168 0.48 -3.51 -2.73
C VAL A 168 -0.65 -3.33 -3.76
N LEU A 169 -0.56 -4.00 -4.92
CA LEU A 169 -1.56 -3.86 -5.99
C LEU A 169 -2.91 -4.44 -5.59
N THR A 170 -2.93 -5.58 -4.90
CA THR A 170 -4.17 -6.10 -4.31
C THR A 170 -4.70 -5.17 -3.23
N GLY A 171 -3.83 -4.53 -2.44
CA GLY A 171 -4.21 -3.46 -1.51
C GLY A 171 -4.88 -2.26 -2.20
N LEU A 172 -4.40 -1.86 -3.38
CA LEU A 172 -5.03 -0.81 -4.19
C LEU A 172 -6.41 -1.23 -4.68
N LEU A 173 -6.55 -2.44 -5.23
CA LEU A 173 -7.83 -2.99 -5.68
C LEU A 173 -8.83 -3.11 -4.53
N THR A 174 -8.33 -3.44 -3.33
CA THR A 174 -9.10 -3.41 -2.09
C THR A 174 -9.61 -2.02 -1.75
N ALA A 175 -8.78 -0.98 -1.89
CA ALA A 175 -9.17 0.40 -1.60
C ALA A 175 -10.16 1.01 -2.61
N LEU A 176 -10.04 0.60 -3.87
CA LEU A 176 -10.91 1.03 -4.97
C LEU A 176 -12.17 0.17 -5.13
N GLY A 177 -12.25 -0.98 -4.46
CA GLY A 177 -13.38 -1.89 -4.58
C GLY A 177 -14.68 -1.24 -4.08
N GLU A 178 -15.76 -1.37 -4.83
CA GLU A 178 -17.08 -0.84 -4.45
C GLU A 178 -17.95 -1.92 -3.80
N THR A 179 -17.75 -3.19 -4.18
CA THR A 179 -18.47 -4.32 -3.59
C THR A 179 -17.75 -4.87 -2.36
N ARG A 180 -18.53 -5.47 -1.44
CA ARG A 180 -17.98 -6.16 -0.26
C ARG A 180 -16.98 -7.26 -0.65
N VAL A 181 -17.29 -8.01 -1.71
CA VAL A 181 -16.45 -9.12 -2.19
C VAL A 181 -15.12 -8.61 -2.74
N GLN A 182 -15.12 -7.54 -3.55
CA GLN A 182 -13.88 -6.93 -4.03
C GLN A 182 -13.01 -6.45 -2.87
N ARG A 183 -13.59 -5.66 -1.94
CA ARG A 183 -12.84 -5.09 -0.80
C ARG A 183 -12.14 -6.16 0.03
N TRP A 184 -12.91 -7.13 0.54
CA TRP A 184 -12.39 -8.11 1.48
C TRP A 184 -11.68 -9.28 0.79
N GLY A 185 -12.05 -9.62 -0.45
CA GLY A 185 -11.36 -10.64 -1.24
C GLY A 185 -9.93 -10.23 -1.58
N PHE A 186 -9.75 -9.03 -2.16
CA PHE A 186 -8.41 -8.51 -2.41
C PHE A 186 -7.62 -8.24 -1.12
N TYR A 187 -8.30 -7.94 -0.01
CA TYR A 187 -7.64 -7.71 1.27
C TYR A 187 -7.00 -9.00 1.78
N ILE A 188 -7.69 -10.14 1.63
CA ILE A 188 -7.15 -11.46 1.94
C ILE A 188 -5.96 -11.78 1.03
N PHE A 189 -6.04 -11.52 -0.28
CA PHE A 189 -4.91 -11.73 -1.19
C PHE A 189 -3.69 -10.89 -0.80
N SER A 190 -3.90 -9.64 -0.38
CA SER A 190 -2.84 -8.78 0.12
C SER A 190 -2.16 -9.36 1.37
N TRP A 191 -2.93 -9.88 2.32
CA TRP A 191 -2.38 -10.57 3.50
C TRP A 191 -1.61 -11.85 3.16
N LEU A 192 -2.12 -12.66 2.22
CA LEU A 192 -1.42 -13.88 1.79
C LEU A 192 -0.08 -13.54 1.14
N ALA A 193 -0.05 -12.51 0.28
CA ALA A 193 1.17 -12.01 -0.33
C ALA A 193 2.15 -11.44 0.72
N TYR A 194 1.65 -10.71 1.72
CA TYR A 194 2.45 -10.25 2.85
C TYR A 194 3.09 -11.42 3.63
N LEU A 195 2.36 -12.53 3.85
CA LEU A 195 2.93 -13.71 4.52
C LEU A 195 4.09 -14.34 3.73
N VAL A 196 4.06 -14.25 2.39
CA VAL A 196 5.19 -14.68 1.55
C VAL A 196 6.40 -13.77 1.78
N VAL A 197 6.22 -12.44 1.85
CA VAL A 197 7.29 -11.50 2.19
C VAL A 197 7.87 -11.79 3.58
N VAL A 198 7.00 -12.01 4.58
CA VAL A 198 7.39 -12.39 5.95
C VAL A 198 8.22 -13.67 5.94
N TYR A 199 7.79 -14.70 5.20
CA TYR A 199 8.53 -15.95 5.08
C TYR A 199 9.94 -15.73 4.49
N GLN A 200 10.05 -14.92 3.42
CA GLN A 200 11.35 -14.64 2.81
C GLN A 200 12.30 -13.91 3.76
N LEU A 201 11.82 -12.93 4.53
CA LEU A 201 12.67 -12.21 5.47
C LEU A 201 12.97 -13.01 6.75
N VAL A 202 11.96 -13.61 7.37
CA VAL A 202 12.09 -14.25 8.69
C VAL A 202 12.73 -15.63 8.59
N VAL A 203 12.47 -16.40 7.54
CA VAL A 203 13.04 -17.75 7.40
C VAL A 203 14.33 -17.71 6.58
N ARG A 204 14.26 -17.25 5.32
CA ARG A 204 15.44 -17.26 4.44
C ARG A 204 16.42 -16.15 4.81
N GLY A 205 15.93 -14.93 5.00
CA GLY A 205 16.74 -13.76 5.32
C GLY A 205 17.51 -13.91 6.63
N ARG A 206 16.84 -14.30 7.72
CA ARG A 206 17.51 -14.51 9.02
C ARG A 206 18.57 -15.61 8.95
N ARG A 207 18.29 -16.72 8.27
CA ARG A 207 19.26 -17.82 8.08
C ARG A 207 20.49 -17.34 7.31
N ASN A 208 20.30 -16.63 6.19
CA ASN A 208 21.43 -16.15 5.39
C ASN A 208 22.23 -15.07 6.14
N ALA A 209 21.55 -14.15 6.83
CA ALA A 209 22.21 -13.13 7.65
C ALA A 209 23.05 -13.75 8.79
N ALA A 210 22.56 -14.84 9.41
CA ALA A 210 23.31 -15.60 10.42
C ALA A 210 24.61 -16.20 9.87
N ASN A 211 24.57 -16.76 8.66
CA ASN A 211 25.76 -17.32 8.00
C ASN A 211 26.82 -16.26 7.65
N ARG A 212 26.43 -14.98 7.54
CA ARG A 212 27.34 -13.85 7.30
C ARG A 212 27.95 -13.27 8.57
N GLY A 213 27.56 -13.77 9.75
CA GLY A 213 28.11 -13.37 11.04
C GLY A 213 27.09 -12.72 11.97
N ALA A 214 27.39 -12.78 13.27
CA ALA A 214 26.48 -12.34 14.33
C ALA A 214 26.12 -10.84 14.26
N GLY A 215 27.03 -9.99 13.78
CA GLY A 215 26.78 -8.56 13.59
C GLY A 215 25.69 -8.30 12.55
N THR A 216 25.86 -8.87 11.35
CA THR A 216 24.88 -8.78 10.24
C THR A 216 23.54 -9.37 10.65
N ALA A 217 23.53 -10.53 11.31
CA ALA A 217 22.32 -11.17 11.80
C ALA A 217 21.52 -10.28 12.77
N ARG A 218 22.21 -9.57 13.67
CA ARG A 218 21.59 -8.64 14.62
C ARG A 218 20.99 -7.44 13.90
N ILE A 219 21.75 -6.78 13.03
CA ILE A 219 21.28 -5.61 12.28
C ILE A 219 20.08 -5.99 11.41
N PHE A 220 20.19 -7.08 10.66
CA PHE A 220 19.09 -7.58 9.82
C PHE A 220 17.84 -7.90 10.65
N SER A 221 17.99 -8.60 11.77
CA SER A 221 16.84 -8.96 12.62
C SER A 221 16.17 -7.72 13.23
N SER A 222 16.95 -6.73 13.67
CA SER A 222 16.43 -5.49 14.25
C SER A 222 15.69 -4.64 13.20
N ILE A 223 16.34 -4.34 12.07
CA ILE A 223 15.78 -3.45 11.06
C ILE A 223 14.66 -4.17 10.28
N GLY A 224 14.85 -5.44 9.91
CA GLY A 224 13.83 -6.24 9.24
C GLY A 224 12.60 -6.47 10.12
N GLY A 225 12.79 -6.75 11.42
CA GLY A 225 11.69 -6.87 12.38
C GLY A 225 10.92 -5.57 12.55
N PHE A 226 11.62 -4.44 12.64
CA PHE A 226 11.00 -3.10 12.70
C PHE A 226 10.08 -2.86 11.49
N ILE A 227 10.56 -3.15 10.28
CA ILE A 227 9.77 -2.98 9.05
C ILE A 227 8.54 -3.89 9.03
N LEU A 228 8.68 -5.17 9.36
CA LEU A 228 7.53 -6.10 9.37
C LEU A 228 6.46 -5.69 10.38
N ILE A 229 6.87 -5.26 11.58
CA ILE A 229 5.91 -4.75 12.59
C ILE A 229 5.17 -3.54 12.03
N LEU A 230 5.90 -2.59 11.44
CA LEU A 230 5.33 -1.37 10.90
C LEU A 230 4.41 -1.66 9.70
N TRP A 231 4.81 -2.56 8.80
CA TRP A 231 4.02 -3.00 7.64
C TRP A 231 2.70 -3.67 8.05
N THR A 232 2.67 -4.35 9.20
CA THR A 232 1.45 -4.94 9.76
C THR A 232 0.43 -3.86 10.18
N VAL A 233 0.89 -2.65 10.51
CA VAL A 233 -0.01 -1.54 10.90
C VAL A 233 -0.76 -0.96 9.69
N TYR A 234 -0.16 -0.90 8.50
CA TYR A 234 -0.82 -0.37 7.29
C TYR A 234 -2.18 -1.01 6.96
N PRO A 235 -2.32 -2.35 6.88
CA PRO A 235 -3.60 -2.98 6.61
C PRO A 235 -4.59 -2.82 7.78
N ILE A 236 -4.12 -2.64 9.01
CA ILE A 236 -5.00 -2.32 10.16
C ILE A 236 -5.61 -0.93 9.98
N ILE A 237 -4.80 0.07 9.62
CA ILE A 237 -5.28 1.43 9.30
C ILE A 237 -6.26 1.37 8.15
N TRP A 238 -5.96 0.61 7.10
CA TRP A 238 -6.87 0.43 5.97
C TRP A 238 -8.23 -0.15 6.41
N ALA A 239 -8.19 -1.22 7.22
CA ALA A 239 -9.39 -1.89 7.69
C ALA A 239 -10.26 -0.99 8.60
N LEU A 240 -9.64 -0.10 9.37
CA LEU A 240 -10.36 0.87 10.20
C LEU A 240 -10.83 2.10 9.41
N GLY A 241 -10.06 2.56 8.43
CA GLY A 241 -10.40 3.65 7.52
C GLY A 241 -11.34 3.21 6.41
N VAL A 242 -10.82 3.03 5.20
CA VAL A 242 -11.58 2.61 4.01
C VAL A 242 -12.46 1.38 4.25
N GLY A 243 -11.97 0.37 4.99
CA GLY A 243 -12.67 -0.91 5.16
C GLY A 243 -13.94 -0.83 6.02
N LYS A 244 -13.93 -0.04 7.11
CA LYS A 244 -15.03 0.02 8.10
C LYS A 244 -15.55 1.43 8.38
N LEU A 245 -15.00 2.45 7.73
CA LEU A 245 -15.37 3.87 7.88
C LEU A 245 -15.29 4.38 9.33
N LYS A 246 -14.40 3.82 10.14
CA LYS A 246 -14.21 4.20 11.56
C LYS A 246 -13.21 5.33 11.76
N LEU A 247 -12.29 5.53 10.82
CA LEU A 247 -11.36 6.66 10.82
C LEU A 247 -11.84 7.74 9.86
N SER A 248 -11.64 9.01 10.22
CA SER A 248 -11.78 10.11 9.26
C SER A 248 -10.69 10.02 8.18
N VAL A 249 -10.86 10.74 7.07
CA VAL A 249 -9.84 10.82 6.02
C VAL A 249 -8.55 11.46 6.58
N ASP A 250 -8.67 12.51 7.39
CA ASP A 250 -7.54 13.15 8.05
C ASP A 250 -6.77 12.20 8.97
N SER A 251 -7.47 11.42 9.81
CA SER A 251 -6.81 10.44 10.67
C SER A 251 -6.09 9.36 9.88
N GLU A 252 -6.68 8.89 8.77
CA GLU A 252 -6.04 7.94 7.87
C GLU A 252 -4.76 8.51 7.24
N ILE A 253 -4.80 9.76 6.76
CA ILE A 253 -3.63 10.46 6.24
C ILE A 253 -2.54 10.57 7.31
N ILE A 254 -2.88 11.00 8.53
CA ILE A 254 -1.93 11.15 9.63
C ILE A 254 -1.26 9.84 10.00
N TRP A 255 -2.04 8.75 10.10
CA TRP A 255 -1.47 7.43 10.38
C TRP A 255 -0.50 6.97 9.30
N TYR A 256 -0.87 7.08 8.02
CA TYR A 256 0.03 6.71 6.93
C TYR A 256 1.26 7.61 6.86
N ALA A 257 1.11 8.91 7.09
CA ALA A 257 2.20 9.87 7.17
C ALA A 257 3.25 9.46 8.23
N VAL A 258 2.79 9.13 9.45
CA VAL A 258 3.68 8.68 10.52
C VAL A 258 4.38 7.38 10.12
N LEU A 259 3.63 6.40 9.62
CA LEU A 259 4.20 5.12 9.19
C LEU A 259 5.24 5.31 8.07
N ASP A 260 4.97 6.17 7.09
CA ASP A 260 5.88 6.44 5.97
C ASP A 260 7.17 7.14 6.43
N VAL A 261 7.08 8.11 7.35
CA VAL A 261 8.28 8.76 7.92
C VAL A 261 9.16 7.73 8.64
N PHE A 262 8.56 6.80 9.38
CA PHE A 262 9.32 5.74 10.04
C PHE A 262 9.89 4.71 9.04
N ALA A 263 9.10 4.29 8.06
CA ALA A 263 9.47 3.25 7.11
C ALA A 263 10.45 3.71 6.01
N LYS A 264 10.52 5.02 5.73
CA LYS A 264 11.33 5.58 4.65
C LYS A 264 12.56 6.32 5.20
N PRO A 265 12.49 7.58 5.66
CA PRO A 265 13.69 8.30 6.09
C PRO A 265 14.31 7.78 7.40
N VAL A 266 13.51 7.41 8.42
CA VAL A 266 14.08 6.88 9.68
C VAL A 266 14.75 5.53 9.44
N PHE A 267 14.07 4.60 8.75
CA PHE A 267 14.67 3.34 8.30
C PHE A 267 15.96 3.59 7.49
N GLY A 268 15.92 4.50 6.52
CA GLY A 268 17.07 4.81 5.67
C GLY A 268 18.27 5.31 6.46
N LEU A 269 18.06 6.27 7.36
CA LEU A 269 19.11 6.79 8.23
C LEU A 269 19.67 5.68 9.12
N TRP A 270 18.81 4.83 9.70
CA TRP A 270 19.24 3.72 10.54
C TRP A 270 20.07 2.67 9.76
N LEU A 271 19.60 2.29 8.57
CA LEU A 271 20.29 1.36 7.68
C LEU A 271 21.66 1.90 7.24
N LEU A 272 21.72 3.14 6.76
CA LEU A 272 22.95 3.72 6.25
C LEU A 272 23.96 3.97 7.39
N ALA A 273 23.50 4.43 8.56
CA ALA A 273 24.36 4.64 9.71
C ALA A 273 24.94 3.32 10.27
N THR A 274 24.14 2.24 10.28
CA THR A 274 24.63 0.92 10.71
C THR A 274 25.61 0.33 9.69
N ASN A 275 25.30 0.45 8.40
CA ASN A 275 26.19 -0.01 7.34
C ASN A 275 27.53 0.74 7.32
N ALA A 276 27.54 2.05 7.58
CA ALA A 276 28.77 2.84 7.64
C ALA A 276 29.69 2.47 8.83
N ARG A 277 29.12 2.00 9.94
CA ARG A 277 29.87 1.65 11.18
C ARG A 277 30.32 0.20 11.22
N SER A 278 29.71 -0.68 10.43
CA SER A 278 30.08 -2.09 10.39
C SER A 278 31.37 -2.28 9.59
N SER A 279 32.47 -2.62 10.25
CA SER A 279 33.70 -3.12 9.62
C SER A 279 33.50 -4.47 8.90
N THR A 280 32.37 -5.13 9.14
CA THR A 280 31.86 -6.32 8.43
C THR A 280 30.64 -6.00 7.57
N ALA A 281 30.42 -4.72 7.22
CA ALA A 281 29.33 -4.33 6.33
C ALA A 281 29.38 -5.22 5.09
N PRO A 282 28.30 -5.96 4.77
CA PRO A 282 28.31 -6.80 3.61
C PRO A 282 28.51 -5.92 2.38
N THR A 283 29.71 -5.94 1.82
CA THR A 283 29.98 -5.49 0.47
C THR A 283 29.04 -6.30 -0.42
N ILE A 284 28.20 -5.62 -1.18
CA ILE A 284 27.43 -6.30 -2.23
C ILE A 284 28.43 -6.57 -3.35
N GLU A 285 29.24 -7.62 -3.16
CA GLU A 285 30.27 -8.02 -4.10
C GLU A 285 29.64 -8.55 -5.39
N GLY A 286 30.39 -8.50 -6.48
CA GLY A 286 29.96 -8.97 -7.79
C GLY A 286 29.17 -7.92 -8.58
N PHE A 287 28.13 -8.36 -9.29
CA PHE A 287 27.44 -7.57 -10.32
C PHE A 287 26.96 -6.20 -9.83
N TRP A 288 26.43 -6.09 -8.60
CA TRP A 288 25.84 -4.85 -8.10
C TRP A 288 26.85 -3.75 -7.75
N SER A 289 28.10 -4.12 -7.48
CA SER A 289 29.20 -3.17 -7.21
C SER A 289 30.08 -2.94 -8.43
N HIS A 290 30.29 -3.95 -9.27
CA HIS A 290 31.28 -3.91 -10.34
C HIS A 290 30.70 -4.03 -11.77
N GLY A 291 29.40 -4.30 -11.92
CA GLY A 291 28.78 -4.58 -13.22
C GLY A 291 29.21 -5.94 -13.80
N LEU A 292 28.79 -6.24 -15.04
CA LEU A 292 29.16 -7.50 -15.72
C LEU A 292 30.62 -7.54 -16.18
N ASN A 293 31.21 -6.38 -16.48
CA ASN A 293 32.52 -6.25 -17.10
C ASN A 293 33.52 -5.42 -16.25
N ASN A 294 33.33 -5.34 -14.93
CA ASN A 294 34.20 -4.58 -14.00
C ASN A 294 34.33 -3.08 -14.32
N GLU A 295 33.24 -2.41 -14.73
CA GLU A 295 33.20 -0.96 -14.99
C GLU A 295 33.50 -0.11 -13.74
N GLY A 296 33.58 -0.73 -12.56
CA GLY A 296 33.96 -0.10 -11.29
C GLY A 296 35.39 -0.39 -10.82
N SER A 297 36.16 -1.29 -11.46
CA SER A 297 37.55 -1.53 -11.02
C SER A 297 38.50 -0.58 -11.75
N LEU A 298 39.03 0.42 -11.05
CA LEU A 298 40.26 1.06 -11.48
C LEU A 298 41.36 0.00 -11.45
N ARG A 299 41.80 -0.47 -12.62
CA ARG A 299 43.06 -1.21 -12.73
C ARG A 299 44.17 -0.24 -12.34
N LEU A 300 44.66 -0.35 -11.12
CA LEU A 300 46.05 0.02 -10.87
C LEU A 300 46.86 -1.11 -11.50
N ASP A 301 47.17 -0.97 -12.78
CA ASP A 301 48.23 -1.78 -13.38
C ASP A 301 49.49 -1.39 -12.60
N ASN A 302 49.86 -2.23 -11.63
CA ASN A 302 51.20 -2.22 -11.04
C ASN A 302 52.15 -2.67 -12.16
N ASP A 303 52.57 -1.71 -12.98
CA ASP A 303 53.83 -1.78 -13.70
C ASP A 303 54.96 -1.67 -12.67
N GLU A 304 55.19 -2.75 -11.92
CA GLU A 304 56.49 -3.02 -11.30
C GLU A 304 56.88 -4.46 -11.61
N GLY A 305 57.29 -4.65 -12.86
CA GLY A 305 58.12 -5.75 -13.30
C GLY A 305 59.35 -5.20 -14.02
N ALA A 306 60.41 -4.91 -13.28
CA ALA A 306 61.82 -5.00 -13.69
C ALA A 306 62.73 -4.86 -12.47
#